data_AF-A0A7L7IR34-F1
#
_entry.id   AF-A0A7L7IR34-F1
#
_cell.length_a   1.000
_cell.length_b   1.000
_cell.length_c   1.000
_cell.angle_alpha   90.00
_cell.angle_beta   90.00
_cell.angle_gamma   90.00
#
_symmetry.space_group_name_H-M   'P 1'
#
loop_
_entity.id
_entity.type
_entity.pdbx_description
1 polymer ?
#
loop_
_entity_poly.entity_id
_entity_poly.type
_entity_poly.pdbx_seq_one_letter_code
_entity_poly.pdbx_strand_id
1 'polypeptide(L)'
;MSLASDGDIIKGLIIPVALYLIKKIMDWAGKILGPPQPKRKYQFDKIPADKKVEFLSQIDTLKEKVCTPHTLVQMKLLYEQLGIYLPVWHCHQLVSFMAYENISSLDVRLRGFLKNTTIGNYPKKGFSVNNKVVRRSYLISILFGLFSVAIFVYAGWDSISSFWESKEIGLFLLFLIIYASAIIAVVGYIISQTEDIYLGSKFGYIFEAWLSNNPPDNDAIKDTSVTTSSEDQGPQGKNQGS
;
A
#
# COMPACT_ATOMS: atom_id res chain seq x y z
N MET A 1 -58.68 -12.65 -7.42
CA MET A 1 -57.34 -13.04 -6.93
C MET A 1 -56.34 -12.29 -7.79
N SER A 2 -55.75 -11.21 -7.26
CA SER A 2 -54.96 -10.25 -8.04
C SER A 2 -53.62 -10.87 -8.41
N LEU A 3 -53.36 -11.02 -9.70
CA LEU A 3 -52.02 -11.30 -10.25
C LEU A 3 -51.10 -10.16 -9.82
N ALA A 4 -50.24 -10.41 -8.84
CA ALA A 4 -49.12 -9.54 -8.57
C ALA A 4 -48.29 -9.49 -9.86
N SER A 5 -48.32 -8.33 -10.51
CA SER A 5 -47.63 -8.06 -11.76
C SER A 5 -46.16 -8.42 -11.60
N ASP A 6 -45.55 -9.08 -12.58
CA ASP A 6 -44.12 -9.41 -12.60
C ASP A 6 -43.22 -8.19 -12.28
N GLY A 7 -43.72 -6.97 -12.52
CA GLY A 7 -43.06 -5.72 -12.13
C GLY A 7 -42.89 -5.50 -10.62
N ASP A 8 -43.79 -6.02 -9.79
CA ASP A 8 -43.71 -5.90 -8.32
C ASP A 8 -42.69 -6.89 -7.74
N ILE A 9 -42.50 -8.05 -8.37
CA ILE A 9 -41.46 -9.03 -8.01
C ILE A 9 -40.07 -8.50 -8.39
N ILE A 10 -39.94 -7.86 -9.56
CA ILE A 10 -38.69 -7.24 -10.02
C ILE A 10 -38.28 -6.09 -9.07
N LYS A 11 -39.21 -5.22 -8.68
CA LYS A 11 -38.91 -4.11 -7.77
C LYS A 11 -38.69 -4.54 -6.32
N GLY A 12 -39.46 -5.51 -5.84
CA GLY A 12 -39.46 -5.93 -4.43
C GLY A 12 -38.31 -6.88 -4.05
N LEU A 13 -37.84 -7.71 -4.99
CA LEU A 13 -36.87 -8.78 -4.67
C LEU A 13 -35.57 -8.64 -5.46
N ILE A 14 -35.64 -8.39 -6.77
CA ILE A 14 -34.44 -8.43 -7.63
C ILE A 14 -33.53 -7.23 -7.37
N ILE A 15 -34.09 -6.02 -7.22
CA ILE A 15 -33.31 -4.81 -6.92
C ILE A 15 -32.52 -4.92 -5.60
N PRO A 16 -33.14 -5.28 -4.45
CA PRO A 16 -32.39 -5.41 -3.21
C PRO A 16 -31.38 -6.56 -3.22
N VAL A 17 -31.67 -7.68 -3.90
CA VAL A 17 -30.72 -8.79 -4.07
C VAL A 17 -29.54 -8.38 -4.96
N ALA A 18 -29.77 -7.65 -6.05
CA ALA A 18 -28.72 -7.12 -6.91
C ALA A 18 -27.85 -6.11 -6.16
N LEU A 19 -28.44 -5.18 -5.40
CA LEU A 19 -27.70 -4.24 -4.55
C LEU A 19 -26.87 -4.96 -3.48
N TYR A 20 -27.43 -6.01 -2.86
CA TYR A 20 -26.71 -6.84 -1.90
C TYR A 20 -25.53 -7.57 -2.55
N LEU A 21 -25.71 -8.15 -3.75
CA LEU A 21 -24.66 -8.82 -4.51
C LEU A 21 -23.57 -7.84 -4.95
N ILE A 22 -23.92 -6.66 -5.47
CA ILE A 22 -22.96 -5.60 -5.82
C ILE A 22 -22.14 -5.20 -4.60
N LYS A 23 -22.79 -4.99 -3.45
CA LYS A 23 -22.10 -4.68 -2.19
C LYS A 23 -21.17 -5.81 -1.77
N LYS A 24 -21.62 -7.07 -1.86
CA LYS A 24 -20.80 -8.24 -1.53
C LYS A 24 -19.61 -8.40 -2.49
N ILE A 25 -19.80 -8.13 -3.77
CA ILE A 25 -18.75 -8.15 -4.80
C ILE A 25 -17.76 -7.01 -4.56
N MET A 26 -18.21 -5.82 -4.16
CA MET A 26 -17.31 -4.73 -3.75
C MET A 26 -16.49 -5.09 -2.50
N ASP A 27 -17.13 -5.67 -1.49
CA ASP A 27 -16.46 -6.12 -0.25
C ASP A 27 -15.49 -7.29 -0.51
N TRP A 28 -15.84 -8.18 -1.45
CA TRP A 28 -15.05 -9.34 -1.86
C TRP A 28 -13.89 -8.95 -2.79
N ALA A 29 -14.11 -8.05 -3.75
CA ALA A 29 -13.09 -7.45 -4.61
C ALA A 29 -12.07 -6.67 -3.76
N GLY A 30 -12.51 -5.95 -2.74
CA GLY A 30 -11.64 -5.32 -1.73
C GLY A 30 -10.85 -6.30 -0.86
N LYS A 31 -11.24 -7.58 -0.84
CA LYS A 31 -10.55 -8.68 -0.13
C LYS A 31 -9.63 -9.51 -1.04
N ILE A 32 -9.92 -9.65 -2.33
CA ILE A 32 -9.28 -10.64 -3.23
C ILE A 32 -8.37 -10.03 -4.31
N LEU A 33 -8.61 -8.80 -4.75
CA LEU A 33 -7.84 -8.19 -5.86
C LEU A 33 -6.54 -7.51 -5.42
N GLY A 34 -6.14 -7.66 -4.16
CA GLY A 34 -4.75 -7.41 -3.76
C GLY A 34 -4.09 -8.75 -3.50
N PRO A 35 -2.85 -9.03 -3.97
CA PRO A 35 -1.97 -9.83 -3.11
C PRO A 35 -2.07 -9.21 -1.70
N PRO A 36 -1.99 -9.99 -0.60
CA PRO A 36 -1.80 -9.38 0.71
C PRO A 36 -0.41 -8.75 0.69
N GLN A 37 -0.29 -7.57 0.05
CA GLN A 37 0.55 -6.50 0.56
C GLN A 37 0.23 -6.49 2.05
N PRO A 38 1.20 -6.73 2.94
CA PRO A 38 0.94 -6.79 4.37
C PRO A 38 0.13 -5.54 4.71
N LYS A 39 -1.19 -5.71 4.94
CA LYS A 39 -2.08 -4.59 5.20
C LYS A 39 -1.52 -4.01 6.48
N ARG A 40 -0.90 -2.83 6.37
CA ARG A 40 -0.25 -2.15 7.49
C ARG A 40 -1.23 -2.19 8.66
N LYS A 41 -0.86 -2.87 9.74
CA LYS A 41 -1.72 -3.04 10.91
C LYS A 41 -2.11 -1.68 11.49
N TYR A 42 -1.19 -0.73 11.36
CA TYR A 42 -1.34 0.66 11.76
C TYR A 42 -1.17 1.57 10.54
N GLN A 43 -2.04 2.56 10.40
CA GLN A 43 -1.99 3.58 9.35
C GLN A 43 -1.80 4.94 10.00
N PHE A 44 -0.80 5.69 9.56
CA PHE A 44 -0.39 6.95 10.21
C PHE A 44 -1.52 7.97 10.28
N ASP A 45 -2.41 8.00 9.30
CA ASP A 45 -3.60 8.87 9.25
C ASP A 45 -4.70 8.45 10.25
N LYS A 46 -4.80 7.17 10.61
CA LYS A 46 -5.84 6.62 11.49
C LYS A 46 -5.50 6.63 12.97
N ILE A 47 -4.24 6.83 13.32
CA ILE A 47 -3.81 6.93 14.72
C ILE A 47 -4.19 8.32 15.23
N PRO A 48 -4.76 8.44 16.43
CA PRO A 48 -5.11 9.74 16.99
C PRO A 48 -3.84 10.51 17.40
N ALA A 49 -3.93 11.85 17.41
CA ALA A 49 -2.75 12.72 17.53
C ALA A 49 -2.04 12.60 18.89
N ASP A 50 -2.79 12.40 19.97
CA ASP A 50 -2.31 12.12 21.33
C ASP A 50 -1.35 10.93 21.35
N LYS A 51 -1.75 9.81 20.74
CA LYS A 51 -0.90 8.61 20.64
C LYS A 51 0.32 8.82 19.76
N LYS A 52 0.22 9.65 18.71
CA LYS A 52 1.39 9.97 17.87
C LYS A 52 2.44 10.71 18.69
N VAL A 53 2.02 11.70 19.46
CA VAL A 53 2.92 12.47 20.34
C VAL A 53 3.54 11.57 21.41
N GLU A 54 2.75 10.67 22.00
CA GLU A 54 3.24 9.68 22.99
C GLU A 54 4.32 8.76 22.39
N PHE A 55 4.09 8.19 21.21
CA PHE A 55 5.10 7.33 20.58
C PHE A 55 6.35 8.10 20.18
N LEU A 56 6.21 9.34 19.68
CA LEU A 56 7.35 10.18 19.33
C LEU A 56 8.17 10.56 20.58
N SER A 57 7.53 10.89 21.70
CA SER A 57 8.26 11.19 22.94
C SER A 57 8.98 9.96 23.49
N GLN A 58 8.37 8.77 23.41
CA GLN A 58 9.04 7.51 23.76
C GLN A 58 10.28 7.28 22.87
N ILE A 59 10.19 7.57 21.56
CA ILE A 59 11.34 7.47 20.65
C ILE A 59 12.44 8.46 21.04
N ASP A 60 12.11 9.70 21.38
CA ASP A 60 13.10 10.70 21.82
C ASP A 60 13.82 10.25 23.10
N THR A 61 13.10 9.73 24.09
CA THR A 61 13.74 9.18 25.31
C THR A 61 14.61 7.96 25.03
N LEU A 62 14.28 7.16 24.01
CA LEU A 62 15.12 6.03 23.59
C LEU A 62 16.37 6.51 22.86
N LYS A 63 16.30 7.64 22.15
CA LYS A 63 17.41 8.22 21.39
C LYS A 63 18.51 8.77 22.29
N GLU A 64 18.15 9.22 23.49
CA GLU A 64 19.10 9.68 24.52
C GLU A 64 19.87 8.52 25.19
N LYS A 65 19.36 7.28 25.07
CA LYS A 65 20.01 6.09 25.65
C LYS A 65 21.14 5.57 24.74
N VAL A 66 22.03 4.77 25.32
CA VAL A 66 23.07 4.06 24.55
C VAL A 66 22.40 3.22 23.44
N CYS A 67 22.83 3.43 22.20
CA CYS A 67 22.33 2.69 21.05
C CYS A 67 22.77 1.23 21.15
N THR A 68 21.83 0.36 21.54
CA THR A 68 21.97 -1.09 21.56
C THR A 68 21.02 -1.71 20.51
N PRO A 69 21.27 -2.95 20.05
CA PRO A 69 20.34 -3.64 19.16
C PRO A 69 18.91 -3.71 19.71
N HIS A 70 18.78 -3.86 21.03
CA HIS A 70 17.50 -3.87 21.72
C HIS A 70 16.77 -2.52 21.64
N THR A 71 17.46 -1.40 21.90
CA THR A 71 16.85 -0.06 21.79
C THR A 71 16.47 0.27 20.34
N LEU A 72 17.26 -0.16 19.36
CA LEU A 72 16.97 0.03 17.94
C LEU A 72 15.71 -0.75 17.52
N VAL A 73 15.55 -1.99 18.00
CA VAL A 73 14.33 -2.78 17.77
C VAL A 73 13.12 -2.12 18.42
N GLN A 74 13.24 -1.60 19.64
CA GLN A 74 12.16 -0.86 20.30
C GLN A 74 11.73 0.38 19.52
N MET A 75 12.68 1.19 19.07
CA MET A 75 12.40 2.35 18.21
C MET A 75 11.68 1.93 16.92
N LYS A 76 12.16 0.85 16.28
CA LYS A 76 11.53 0.32 15.07
C LYS A 76 10.07 -0.08 15.30
N LEU A 77 9.78 -0.78 16.41
CA LEU A 77 8.42 -1.17 16.75
C LEU A 77 7.51 0.03 16.98
N LEU A 78 8.00 1.09 17.63
CA LEU A 78 7.23 2.33 17.83
C LEU A 78 6.93 3.02 16.50
N TYR A 79 7.88 3.07 15.56
CA TYR A 79 7.62 3.58 14.21
C TYR A 79 6.62 2.74 13.41
N GLU A 80 6.67 1.42 13.52
CA GLU A 80 5.68 0.54 12.89
C GLU A 80 4.28 0.69 13.52
N GLN A 81 4.21 0.94 14.84
CA GLN A 81 2.97 1.29 15.54
C GLN A 81 2.42 2.65 15.11
N LEU A 82 3.28 3.60 14.75
CA LEU A 82 2.91 4.84 14.07
C LEU A 82 2.45 4.60 12.62
N GLY A 83 2.65 3.42 12.04
CA GLY A 83 2.32 3.13 10.65
C GLY A 83 3.41 3.54 9.65
N ILE A 84 4.61 3.84 10.15
CA ILE A 84 5.79 4.20 9.37
C ILE A 84 6.71 2.96 9.29
N TYR A 85 6.64 2.26 8.16
CA TYR A 85 7.41 1.03 7.92
C TYR A 85 8.66 1.34 7.09
N LEU A 86 9.61 2.05 7.71
CA LEU A 86 10.91 2.40 7.13
C LEU A 86 12.04 2.00 8.09
N PRO A 87 13.30 1.92 7.63
CA PRO A 87 14.44 1.80 8.54
C PRO A 87 14.49 2.99 9.52
N VAL A 88 14.96 2.74 10.75
CA VAL A 88 14.92 3.70 11.87
C VAL A 88 15.53 5.05 11.51
N TRP A 89 16.70 5.04 10.85
CA TRP A 89 17.35 6.27 10.38
C TRP A 89 16.44 7.09 9.45
N HIS A 90 15.81 6.45 8.46
CA HIS A 90 14.88 7.10 7.54
C HIS A 90 13.61 7.59 8.23
N CYS A 91 13.12 6.88 9.25
CA CYS A 91 12.01 7.35 10.06
C CYS A 91 12.35 8.65 10.78
N HIS A 92 13.54 8.76 11.37
CA HIS A 92 13.99 10.01 11.99
C HIS A 92 14.03 11.16 10.99
N GLN A 93 14.65 10.95 9.83
CA GLN A 93 14.71 11.97 8.77
C GLN A 93 13.32 12.37 8.27
N LEU A 94 12.42 11.40 8.12
CA LEU A 94 11.04 11.67 7.71
C LEU A 94 10.30 12.51 8.75
N VAL A 95 10.48 12.24 10.05
CA VAL A 95 9.86 13.05 11.13
C VAL A 95 10.44 14.46 11.14
N SER A 96 11.76 14.62 11.01
CA SER A 96 12.41 15.93 10.90
C SER A 96 11.91 16.72 9.68
N PHE A 97 11.77 16.04 8.53
CA PHE A 97 11.20 16.64 7.33
C PHE A 97 9.75 17.08 7.52
N MET A 98 8.91 16.23 8.12
CA MET A 98 7.52 16.58 8.42
C MET A 98 7.41 17.80 9.34
N ALA A 99 8.29 17.91 10.34
CA ALA A 99 8.34 19.07 11.21
C ALA A 99 8.82 20.33 10.48
N TYR A 100 9.86 20.20 9.64
CA TYR A 100 10.45 21.32 8.88
C TYR A 100 9.48 21.92 7.86
N GLU A 101 8.86 21.08 7.03
CA GLU A 101 7.89 21.50 6.00
C GLU A 101 6.47 21.70 6.58
N ASN A 102 6.29 21.56 7.90
CA ASN A 102 4.99 21.64 8.58
C ASN A 102 3.91 20.73 7.94
N ILE A 103 4.30 19.49 7.62
CA ILE A 103 3.45 18.51 6.96
C ILE A 103 2.47 17.94 7.98
N SER A 104 1.18 18.18 7.75
CA SER A 104 0.12 17.59 8.58
C SER A 104 0.11 16.08 8.46
N SER A 105 -0.22 15.40 9.56
CA SER A 105 -0.39 13.95 9.56
C SER A 105 -1.53 13.42 8.69
N LEU A 106 -2.39 14.33 8.19
CA LEU A 106 -3.47 14.06 7.25
C LEU A 106 -3.10 14.36 5.78
N ASP A 107 -1.86 14.74 5.49
CA ASP A 107 -1.44 15.02 4.10
C ASP A 107 -1.57 13.76 3.24
N VAL A 108 -2.35 13.89 2.15
CA VAL A 108 -2.64 12.81 1.22
C VAL A 108 -1.37 12.30 0.52
N ARG A 109 -0.38 13.17 0.31
CA ARG A 109 0.92 12.83 -0.30
C ARG A 109 1.76 11.96 0.63
N LEU A 110 1.82 12.32 1.91
CA LEU A 110 2.48 11.52 2.95
C LEU A 110 1.82 10.15 3.06
N ARG A 111 0.48 10.11 3.07
CA ARG A 111 -0.29 8.86 3.08
C ARG A 111 0.02 7.98 1.87
N GLY A 112 0.11 8.56 0.66
CA GLY A 112 0.48 7.83 -0.55
C GLY A 112 1.89 7.22 -0.45
N PHE A 113 2.86 7.99 0.07
CA PHE A 113 4.22 7.51 0.29
C PHE A 113 4.30 6.41 1.34
N LEU A 114 3.64 6.62 2.48
CA LEU A 114 3.44 5.63 3.55
C LEU A 114 2.41 4.56 3.18
N LYS A 115 1.97 4.44 1.94
CA LYS A 115 1.28 3.24 1.46
C LYS A 115 2.26 2.41 0.63
N ASN A 116 3.03 3.09 -0.21
CA ASN A 116 3.95 2.50 -1.17
C ASN A 116 5.42 2.80 -0.83
N THR A 117 5.87 2.38 0.35
CA THR A 117 7.27 2.60 0.77
C THR A 117 8.28 1.87 -0.14
N THR A 118 7.86 0.88 -0.92
CA THR A 118 8.70 0.21 -1.93
C THR A 118 9.13 1.13 -3.08
N ILE A 119 8.50 2.30 -3.24
CA ILE A 119 8.88 3.32 -4.22
C ILE A 119 10.24 3.93 -3.87
N GLY A 120 10.62 3.94 -2.59
CA GLY A 120 11.90 4.45 -2.14
C GLY A 120 13.03 3.41 -2.24
N ASN A 121 14.22 3.88 -2.54
CA ASN A 121 15.47 3.18 -2.24
C ASN A 121 16.04 3.73 -0.93
N TYR A 122 16.50 2.84 -0.06
CA TYR A 122 16.92 3.15 1.31
C TYR A 122 18.38 2.75 1.53
N PRO A 123 19.36 3.46 0.92
CA PRO A 123 20.76 3.28 1.26
C PRO A 123 21.00 3.66 2.73
N LYS A 124 22.12 3.20 3.31
CA LYS A 124 22.44 3.41 4.73
C LYS A 124 22.37 4.87 5.19
N LYS A 125 22.71 5.82 4.30
CA LYS A 125 22.70 7.27 4.58
C LYS A 125 22.20 8.03 3.35
N GLY A 126 20.91 8.00 3.12
CA GLY A 126 20.29 8.69 1.99
C GLY A 126 18.95 8.08 1.63
N PHE A 127 18.27 8.73 0.71
CA PHE A 127 16.99 8.29 0.18
C PHE A 127 16.93 8.72 -1.28
N SER A 128 16.44 7.85 -2.14
CA SER A 128 16.17 8.21 -3.53
C SER A 128 14.93 7.50 -4.05
N VAL A 129 14.12 8.17 -4.86
CA VAL A 129 12.98 7.51 -5.51
C VAL A 129 13.45 6.52 -6.58
N ASN A 130 12.96 5.28 -6.50
CA ASN A 130 13.29 4.25 -7.46
C ASN A 130 12.38 4.32 -8.69
N ASN A 131 12.83 5.08 -9.70
CA ASN A 131 12.10 5.28 -10.96
C ASN A 131 11.75 3.98 -11.69
N LYS A 132 12.60 2.94 -11.56
CA LYS A 132 12.32 1.62 -12.16
C LYS A 132 11.12 0.96 -11.48
N VAL A 133 11.05 1.03 -10.15
CA VAL A 133 9.93 0.47 -9.37
C VAL A 133 8.66 1.26 -9.60
N VAL A 134 8.72 2.60 -9.61
CA VAL A 134 7.54 3.45 -9.93
C VAL A 134 6.98 3.09 -11.30
N ARG A 135 7.83 3.06 -12.33
CA ARG A 135 7.43 2.69 -13.70
C ARG A 135 6.86 1.28 -13.76
N ARG A 136 7.47 0.32 -13.07
CA ARG A 136 6.98 -1.06 -13.00
C ARG A 136 5.62 -1.15 -12.32
N SER A 137 5.40 -0.42 -11.23
CA SER A 137 4.12 -0.36 -10.53
C SER A 137 3.02 0.18 -11.43
N TYR A 138 3.26 1.28 -12.14
CA TYR A 138 2.30 1.79 -13.14
C TYR A 138 2.01 0.77 -14.23
N LEU A 139 3.04 0.13 -14.77
CA LEU A 139 2.89 -0.86 -15.84
C LEU A 139 2.06 -2.07 -15.38
N ILE A 140 2.30 -2.57 -14.17
CA ILE A 140 1.51 -3.66 -13.58
C ILE A 140 0.05 -3.24 -13.39
N SER A 141 -0.19 -2.04 -12.83
CA SER A 141 -1.54 -1.52 -12.62
C SER A 141 -2.30 -1.36 -13.95
N ILE A 142 -1.68 -0.77 -14.96
CA ILE A 142 -2.29 -0.58 -16.28
C ILE A 142 -2.58 -1.92 -16.96
N LEU A 143 -1.61 -2.85 -16.97
CA LEU A 143 -1.82 -4.18 -17.55
C LEU A 143 -2.95 -4.92 -16.85
N PHE A 144 -2.94 -4.94 -15.51
CA PHE A 144 -4.01 -5.55 -14.73
C PHE A 144 -5.39 -4.94 -15.05
N GLY A 145 -5.46 -3.61 -15.18
CA GLY A 145 -6.68 -2.90 -15.59
C GLY A 145 -7.17 -3.34 -16.96
N LEU A 146 -6.28 -3.33 -17.97
CA LEU A 146 -6.61 -3.74 -19.34
C LEU A 146 -7.08 -5.19 -19.42
N PHE A 147 -6.36 -6.12 -18.79
CA PHE A 147 -6.74 -7.53 -18.76
C PHE A 147 -8.07 -7.75 -18.04
N SER A 148 -8.29 -7.09 -16.90
CA SER A 148 -9.54 -7.22 -16.14
C SER A 148 -10.73 -6.71 -16.93
N VAL A 149 -10.62 -5.53 -17.56
CA VAL A 149 -11.69 -4.97 -18.39
C VAL A 149 -11.96 -5.87 -19.60
N ALA A 150 -10.92 -6.37 -20.28
CA ALA A 150 -11.10 -7.28 -21.42
C ALA A 150 -11.84 -8.57 -21.03
N ILE A 151 -11.49 -9.17 -19.88
CA ILE A 151 -12.18 -10.36 -19.36
C ILE A 151 -13.64 -10.06 -19.05
N PHE A 152 -13.94 -8.95 -18.36
CA PHE A 152 -15.32 -8.57 -18.05
C PHE A 152 -16.15 -8.24 -19.29
N VAL A 153 -15.54 -7.63 -20.31
CA VAL A 153 -16.21 -7.36 -21.60
C VAL A 153 -16.49 -8.66 -22.33
N TYR A 154 -15.53 -9.58 -22.39
CA TYR A 154 -15.71 -10.87 -23.06
C TYR A 154 -16.77 -11.74 -22.35
N ALA A 155 -16.61 -11.95 -21.04
CA ALA A 155 -17.56 -12.71 -20.23
C ALA A 155 -18.95 -12.05 -20.22
N GLY A 156 -18.98 -10.72 -20.17
CA GLY A 156 -20.19 -9.92 -20.29
C GLY A 156 -20.89 -10.14 -21.61
N TRP A 157 -20.17 -10.03 -22.74
CA TRP A 157 -20.72 -10.27 -24.06
C TRP A 157 -21.30 -11.68 -24.21
N ASP A 158 -20.55 -12.70 -23.82
CA ASP A 158 -20.96 -14.10 -23.87
C ASP A 158 -22.25 -14.35 -23.06
N SER A 159 -22.26 -13.91 -21.79
CA SER A 159 -23.44 -14.05 -20.91
C SER A 159 -24.65 -13.27 -21.44
N ILE A 160 -24.45 -12.00 -21.79
CA ILE A 160 -25.53 -11.09 -22.22
C ILE A 160 -26.14 -11.54 -23.55
N SER A 161 -25.31 -12.00 -24.50
CA SER A 161 -25.79 -12.52 -25.78
C SER A 161 -26.63 -13.79 -25.59
N SER A 162 -26.18 -14.72 -24.73
CA SER A 162 -26.95 -15.93 -24.42
C SER A 162 -28.32 -15.61 -23.80
N PHE A 163 -28.41 -14.68 -22.85
CA PHE A 163 -29.69 -14.28 -22.24
C PHE A 163 -30.58 -13.47 -23.18
N TRP A 164 -29.99 -12.75 -24.12
CA TRP A 164 -30.71 -12.06 -25.18
C TRP A 164 -31.37 -13.06 -26.14
N GLU A 165 -30.63 -14.07 -26.57
CA GLU A 165 -31.12 -15.15 -27.44
C GLU A 165 -32.22 -15.99 -26.76
N SER A 166 -32.08 -16.27 -25.47
CA SER A 166 -33.10 -16.99 -24.69
C SER A 166 -34.35 -16.14 -24.35
N LYS A 167 -34.34 -14.83 -24.69
CA LYS A 167 -35.40 -13.84 -24.37
C LYS A 167 -35.68 -13.68 -22.86
N GLU A 168 -34.70 -14.02 -22.01
CA GLU A 168 -34.80 -13.88 -20.55
C GLU A 168 -34.44 -12.46 -20.10
N ILE A 169 -35.35 -11.52 -20.31
CA ILE A 169 -35.15 -10.07 -20.10
C ILE A 169 -34.67 -9.74 -18.66
N GLY A 170 -35.18 -10.47 -17.65
CA GLY A 170 -34.80 -10.25 -16.26
C GLY A 170 -33.33 -10.59 -15.97
N LEU A 171 -32.85 -11.73 -16.49
CA LEU A 171 -31.46 -12.15 -16.34
C LEU A 171 -30.52 -11.29 -17.19
N PHE A 172 -30.95 -10.94 -18.39
CA PHE A 172 -30.24 -9.98 -19.24
C PHE A 172 -29.94 -8.66 -18.50
N LEU A 173 -30.98 -8.03 -17.92
CA LEU A 173 -30.82 -6.76 -17.19
C LEU A 173 -29.94 -6.92 -15.95
N LEU A 174 -30.11 -8.02 -15.21
CA LEU A 174 -29.32 -8.30 -14.00
C LEU A 174 -27.83 -8.42 -14.32
N PHE A 175 -27.47 -9.25 -15.30
CA PHE A 175 -26.06 -9.47 -15.68
C PHE A 175 -25.45 -8.23 -16.32
N LEU A 176 -26.20 -7.48 -17.13
CA LEU A 176 -25.75 -6.19 -17.67
C LEU A 176 -25.32 -5.22 -16.56
N ILE A 177 -26.13 -5.08 -15.51
CA ILE A 177 -25.81 -4.21 -14.37
C ILE A 177 -24.59 -4.75 -13.60
N ILE A 178 -24.49 -6.06 -13.39
CA ILE A 178 -23.35 -6.68 -12.70
C ILE A 178 -22.06 -6.38 -13.45
N TYR A 179 -21.98 -6.67 -14.75
CA TYR A 179 -20.78 -6.43 -15.54
C TYR A 179 -20.44 -4.93 -15.65
N ALA A 180 -21.45 -4.06 -15.82
CA ALA A 180 -21.22 -2.61 -15.81
C ALA A 180 -20.63 -2.13 -14.48
N SER A 181 -21.18 -2.60 -13.35
CA SER A 181 -20.68 -2.24 -12.02
C SER A 181 -19.26 -2.79 -11.76
N ALA A 182 -18.96 -4.00 -12.23
CA ALA A 182 -17.63 -4.60 -12.13
C ALA A 182 -16.58 -3.79 -12.93
N ILE A 183 -16.91 -3.39 -14.17
CA ILE A 183 -16.02 -2.56 -15.00
C ILE A 183 -15.77 -1.20 -14.33
N ILE A 184 -16.82 -0.54 -13.83
CA ILE A 184 -16.69 0.75 -13.11
C ILE A 184 -15.80 0.58 -11.88
N ALA A 185 -16.00 -0.48 -11.09
CA ALA A 185 -15.20 -0.76 -9.92
C ALA A 185 -13.71 -0.99 -10.24
N VAL A 186 -13.42 -1.75 -11.31
CA VAL A 186 -12.04 -1.96 -11.79
C VAL A 186 -11.43 -0.63 -12.23
N VAL A 187 -12.12 0.17 -13.04
CA VAL A 187 -11.61 1.46 -13.51
C VAL A 187 -11.34 2.39 -12.33
N GLY A 188 -12.27 2.51 -11.38
CA GLY A 188 -12.10 3.31 -10.18
C GLY A 188 -10.92 2.84 -9.33
N TYR A 189 -10.72 1.52 -9.21
CA TYR A 189 -9.57 0.95 -8.53
C TYR A 189 -8.24 1.33 -9.21
N ILE A 190 -8.16 1.24 -10.55
CA ILE A 190 -6.96 1.62 -11.29
C ILE A 190 -6.63 3.10 -11.12
N ILE A 191 -7.64 3.98 -11.19
CA ILE A 191 -7.46 5.42 -10.98
C ILE A 191 -6.90 5.68 -9.58
N SER A 192 -7.54 5.11 -8.55
CA SER A 192 -7.10 5.28 -7.15
C SER A 192 -5.67 4.77 -6.93
N GLN A 193 -5.31 3.63 -7.49
CA GLN A 193 -3.94 3.10 -7.37
C GLN A 193 -2.92 3.97 -8.11
N THR A 194 -3.28 4.48 -9.28
CA THR A 194 -2.42 5.38 -10.07
C THR A 194 -2.16 6.69 -9.34
N GLU A 195 -3.20 7.24 -8.71
CA GLU A 195 -3.12 8.44 -7.87
C GLU A 195 -2.24 8.20 -6.64
N ASP A 196 -2.41 7.09 -5.93
CA ASP A 196 -1.58 6.74 -4.77
C ASP A 196 -0.08 6.61 -5.13
N ILE A 197 0.24 6.02 -6.29
CA ILE A 197 1.63 5.92 -6.79
C ILE A 197 2.16 7.32 -7.15
N TYR A 198 1.34 8.16 -7.78
CA TYR A 198 1.74 9.52 -8.16
C TYR A 198 2.02 10.39 -6.94
N LEU A 199 1.09 10.41 -5.99
CA LEU A 199 1.23 11.19 -4.76
C LEU A 199 2.40 10.69 -3.91
N GLY A 200 2.57 9.36 -3.80
CA GLY A 200 3.69 8.77 -3.07
C GLY A 200 5.05 9.06 -3.70
N SER A 201 5.17 8.98 -5.03
CA SER A 201 6.41 9.33 -5.73
C SER A 201 6.71 10.83 -5.64
N LYS A 202 5.70 11.69 -5.81
CA LYS A 202 5.84 13.14 -5.65
C LYS A 202 6.35 13.51 -4.25
N PHE A 203 5.77 12.92 -3.20
CA PHE A 203 6.26 13.11 -1.84
C PHE A 203 7.71 12.64 -1.69
N GLY A 204 8.02 11.45 -2.23
CA GLY A 204 9.37 10.90 -2.24
C GLY A 204 10.39 11.87 -2.84
N TYR A 205 10.11 12.47 -4.00
CA TYR A 205 11.03 13.43 -4.62
C TYR A 205 11.25 14.69 -3.78
N ILE A 206 10.20 15.20 -3.11
CA ILE A 206 10.34 16.35 -2.21
C ILE A 206 11.22 15.97 -1.02
N PHE A 207 10.99 14.79 -0.45
CA PHE A 207 11.79 14.27 0.66
C PHE A 207 13.25 14.03 0.26
N GLU A 208 13.51 13.47 -0.93
CA GLU A 208 14.85 13.29 -1.51
C GLU A 208 15.58 14.62 -1.69
N ALA A 209 14.90 15.63 -2.24
CA ALA A 209 15.46 16.96 -2.42
C ALA A 209 15.78 17.62 -1.06
N TRP A 210 14.87 17.51 -0.10
CA TRP A 210 15.10 18.03 1.24
C TRP A 210 16.28 17.37 1.94
N LEU A 211 16.38 16.03 1.87
CA LEU A 211 17.46 15.27 2.49
C LEU A 211 18.82 15.58 1.85
N SER A 212 18.83 15.86 0.54
CA SER A 212 20.04 16.27 -0.18
C SER A 212 20.51 17.67 0.25
N ASN A 213 19.56 18.57 0.54
CA ASN A 213 19.86 19.95 0.98
C ASN A 213 20.12 20.05 2.49
N ASN A 214 19.66 19.09 3.27
CA ASN A 214 19.83 19.03 4.72
C ASN A 214 20.48 17.68 5.10
N PRO A 215 21.74 17.44 4.68
CA PRO A 215 22.41 16.21 5.04
C PRO A 215 22.50 16.15 6.58
N PRO A 216 22.05 15.07 7.21
CA PRO A 216 22.10 14.98 8.66
C PRO A 216 23.56 14.96 9.12
N ASP A 217 23.85 15.71 10.18
CA ASP A 217 25.17 15.71 10.81
C ASP A 217 25.57 14.27 11.13
N ASN A 218 26.67 13.82 10.55
CA ASN A 218 27.14 12.43 10.60
C ASN A 218 27.53 11.97 12.01
N ASP A 219 27.49 12.87 12.99
CA ASP A 219 28.05 12.68 14.33
C ASP A 219 26.99 12.33 15.40
N ALA A 220 25.69 12.50 15.12
CA ALA A 220 24.63 12.32 16.11
C ALA A 220 24.01 10.92 16.17
N ILE A 221 24.30 10.04 15.20
CA ILE A 221 23.85 8.63 15.24
C ILE A 221 25.01 7.72 14.80
N LYS A 222 25.78 7.25 15.79
CA LYS A 222 26.72 6.13 15.63
C LYS A 222 25.95 4.83 15.41
N ASP A 223 25.32 4.67 14.25
CA ASP A 223 24.86 3.37 13.76
C ASP A 223 26.11 2.59 13.31
N THR A 224 26.81 2.02 14.29
CA THR A 224 27.99 1.20 14.05
C THR A 224 27.55 -0.13 13.46
N SER A 225 27.99 -0.36 12.23
CA SER A 225 28.19 -1.65 11.56
C SER A 225 28.06 -2.86 12.48
N VAL A 226 27.02 -3.67 12.26
CA VAL A 226 27.10 -5.10 12.58
C VAL A 226 28.02 -5.71 11.53
N THR A 227 29.32 -5.69 11.79
CA THR A 227 30.25 -6.61 11.16
C THR A 227 30.11 -7.93 11.92
N THR A 228 29.37 -8.88 11.36
CA THR A 228 29.42 -10.27 11.79
C THR A 228 30.82 -10.80 11.51
N SER A 229 31.72 -10.68 12.48
CA SER A 229 32.93 -11.50 12.51
C SER A 229 32.48 -12.92 12.85
N SER A 230 32.35 -13.77 11.83
CA SER A 230 32.37 -15.22 12.04
C SER A 230 33.83 -15.64 12.06
N GLU A 231 34.45 -15.56 13.25
CA GLU A 231 35.62 -16.37 13.54
C GLU A 231 35.11 -17.80 13.80
N ASP A 232 35.14 -18.61 12.75
CA ASP A 232 35.19 -20.06 12.89
C ASP A 232 36.47 -20.52 12.20
N GLN A 233 37.56 -20.56 12.97
CA GLN A 233 38.79 -21.24 12.57
C GLN A 233 38.98 -22.45 13.48
N GLY A 234 38.68 -23.62 12.91
CA GLY A 234 39.05 -24.94 13.40
C GLY A 234 39.15 -25.91 12.21
N PRO A 235 39.98 -26.96 12.28
CA PRO A 235 41.17 -27.06 11.43
C PRO A 235 41.04 -28.12 10.33
N GLN A 236 41.62 -27.85 9.15
CA GLN A 236 41.97 -28.91 8.20
C GLN A 236 43.38 -28.71 7.66
N GLY A 237 44.27 -29.63 8.04
CA GLY A 237 45.58 -29.74 7.44
C GLY A 237 45.52 -30.27 6.01
N LYS A 238 46.59 -30.01 5.26
CA LYS A 238 47.18 -30.97 4.32
C LYS A 238 48.62 -30.57 4.00
N ASN A 239 49.51 -31.48 4.37
CA ASN A 239 50.78 -31.82 3.74
C ASN A 239 50.87 -31.49 2.24
N GLN A 240 51.95 -30.83 1.81
CA GLN A 240 53.06 -31.40 1.01
C GLN A 240 53.94 -30.28 0.42
N GLY A 241 55.27 -30.45 0.46
CA GLY A 241 56.16 -29.84 -0.52
C GLY A 241 57.52 -29.29 -0.07
N SER A 242 58.40 -30.13 0.48
CA SER A 242 59.82 -30.33 0.08
C SER A 242 60.56 -31.20 1.08
#